data_AF-A0A662Y5L0-F1
#
_entry.id   AF-A0A662Y5L0-F1
#
_cell.length_a   1.000
_cell.length_b   1.000
_cell.length_c   1.000
_cell.angle_alpha   90.00
_cell.angle_beta   90.00
_cell.angle_gamma   90.00
#
_symmetry.space_group_name_H-M   'P 1'
#
loop_
_entity.id
_entity.type
_entity.pdbx_description
1 polymer ?
#
loop_
_entity_poly.entity_id
_entity_poly.type
_entity_poly.pdbx_seq_one_letter_code
_entity_poly.pdbx_strand_id
1 'polypeptide(L)'
;PLRRPKSTQSLMQTAAFERKRSAGGAAAMMRAAKAATEERTGFARIYFENKSFTSSTVFKLLSSTTVLDVRKSMATKIKIPLADFNNYAIVVVFPTDNAGSLSARTLRDEELILPLVERLNRARPASAAEADDTIGTVRTKPKHRSRPPVKFVLKVGSG
;
A
#
# COMPACT_ATOMS: atom_id res chain seq x y z
N PRO A 1 -71.85 -47.11 0.69
CA PRO A 1 -72.82 -46.33 -0.11
C PRO A 1 -72.72 -44.80 0.18
N LEU A 2 -72.11 -44.08 -0.77
CA LEU A 2 -72.45 -42.74 -1.29
C LEU A 2 -73.05 -41.61 -0.40
N ARG A 3 -72.30 -40.48 -0.31
CA ARG A 3 -72.60 -39.10 -0.80
C ARG A 3 -72.08 -38.01 0.18
N ARG A 4 -71.03 -37.21 -0.18
CA ARG A 4 -71.01 -35.93 -0.95
C ARG A 4 -71.14 -34.68 -0.01
N PRO A 5 -70.88 -33.42 -0.45
CA PRO A 5 -69.65 -32.65 -0.19
C PRO A 5 -69.92 -31.24 0.41
N LYS A 6 -68.87 -30.41 0.60
CA LYS A 6 -68.74 -28.97 0.20
C LYS A 6 -67.51 -28.35 0.91
N SER A 7 -66.49 -27.93 0.16
CA SER A 7 -66.24 -26.53 -0.28
C SER A 7 -65.80 -25.60 0.85
N THR A 8 -64.55 -25.11 0.80
CA THR A 8 -64.21 -23.69 0.51
C THR A 8 -62.70 -23.49 0.53
N GLN A 9 -62.21 -22.65 -0.39
CA GLN A 9 -60.84 -22.14 -0.44
C GLN A 9 -60.40 -21.52 0.89
N SER A 10 -59.10 -21.63 1.22
CA SER A 10 -58.38 -20.48 1.76
C SER A 10 -56.88 -20.61 1.51
N LEU A 11 -56.35 -19.63 0.81
CA LEU A 11 -54.93 -19.33 0.69
C LEU A 11 -54.34 -19.13 2.10
N MET A 12 -53.31 -19.89 2.45
CA MET A 12 -52.23 -19.37 3.27
C MET A 12 -50.90 -19.74 2.62
N GLN A 13 -50.44 -18.80 1.79
CA GLN A 13 -49.03 -18.56 1.53
C GLN A 13 -48.26 -18.70 2.84
N THR A 14 -47.35 -19.67 2.91
CA THR A 14 -46.35 -19.70 3.96
C THR A 14 -45.51 -18.44 3.84
N ALA A 15 -45.66 -17.60 4.85
CA ALA A 15 -45.07 -16.29 4.95
C ALA A 15 -43.57 -16.33 4.66
N ALA A 16 -43.17 -15.35 3.87
CA ALA A 16 -41.80 -15.00 3.57
C ALA A 16 -40.95 -14.94 4.84
N PHE A 17 -39.96 -15.82 4.94
CA PHE A 17 -38.71 -15.44 5.60
C PHE A 17 -37.91 -14.60 4.60
N GLU A 18 -38.29 -13.33 4.47
CA GLU A 18 -37.36 -12.30 4.03
C GLU A 18 -36.22 -12.25 5.05
N ARG A 19 -35.15 -13.00 4.75
CA ARG A 19 -33.82 -12.68 5.30
C ARG A 19 -33.45 -11.31 4.75
N LYS A 20 -33.81 -10.27 5.52
CA LYS A 20 -33.35 -8.88 5.36
C LYS A 20 -31.82 -8.89 5.22
N ARG A 21 -31.34 -8.94 3.98
CA ARG A 21 -29.97 -8.56 3.61
C ARG A 21 -29.91 -7.05 3.56
N SER A 22 -29.97 -6.38 4.71
CA SER A 22 -29.72 -4.94 4.77
C SER A 22 -29.34 -4.48 6.18
N ALA A 23 -28.31 -5.09 6.76
CA ALA A 23 -27.64 -4.53 7.94
C ALA A 23 -26.09 -4.57 7.85
N GLY A 24 -25.54 -4.98 6.70
CA GLY A 24 -24.08 -4.95 6.47
C GLY A 24 -23.58 -3.67 5.80
N GLY A 25 -24.46 -2.89 5.16
CA GLY A 25 -24.07 -1.69 4.41
C GLY A 25 -23.67 -0.53 5.30
N ALA A 26 -24.40 -0.29 6.40
CA ALA A 26 -24.13 0.82 7.30
C ALA A 26 -22.79 0.65 8.04
N ALA A 27 -22.49 -0.55 8.54
CA ALA A 27 -21.19 -0.80 9.20
C ALA A 27 -20.02 -0.81 8.20
N ALA A 28 -20.21 -1.30 6.97
CA ALA A 28 -19.20 -1.23 5.91
C ALA A 28 -18.99 0.21 5.41
N MET A 29 -20.05 1.00 5.22
CA MET A 29 -19.97 2.42 4.88
C MET A 29 -19.40 3.26 6.02
N MET A 30 -19.73 2.95 7.28
CA MET A 30 -19.19 3.65 8.44
C MET A 30 -17.71 3.29 8.67
N ARG A 31 -17.29 2.06 8.35
CA ARG A 31 -15.87 1.67 8.27
C ARG A 31 -15.15 2.37 7.11
N ALA A 32 -15.79 2.49 5.93
CA ALA A 32 -15.22 3.21 4.78
C ALA A 32 -15.13 4.73 5.02
N ALA A 33 -16.11 5.31 5.70
CA ALA A 33 -16.14 6.73 6.05
C ALA A 33 -15.16 7.06 7.19
N LYS A 34 -15.00 6.16 8.17
CA LYS A 34 -14.00 6.31 9.24
C LYS A 34 -12.57 6.12 8.72
N ALA A 35 -12.37 5.25 7.73
CA ALA A 35 -11.12 5.15 6.99
C ALA A 35 -10.82 6.38 6.11
N ALA A 36 -11.83 7.19 5.78
CA ALA A 36 -11.65 8.46 5.07
C ALA A 36 -11.27 9.63 6.00
N THR A 37 -11.47 9.49 7.32
CA THR A 37 -11.12 10.51 8.33
C THR A 37 -9.84 10.22 9.09
N GLU A 38 -9.39 8.96 9.11
CA GLU A 38 -8.05 8.64 9.60
C GLU A 38 -7.05 9.18 8.57
N GLU A 39 -6.31 10.23 8.96
CA GLU A 39 -5.31 10.88 8.11
C GLU A 39 -4.34 9.80 7.61
N ARG A 40 -4.50 9.40 6.34
CA ARG A 40 -3.83 8.24 5.80
C ARG A 40 -2.32 8.43 5.92
N THR A 41 -1.69 7.62 6.77
CA THR A 41 -0.25 7.69 7.02
C THR A 41 0.46 6.44 6.54
N GLY A 42 1.77 6.58 6.30
CA GLY A 42 2.63 5.44 6.02
C GLY A 42 4.08 5.74 6.37
N PHE A 43 4.98 4.84 6.01
CA PHE A 43 6.40 5.02 6.26
C PHE A 43 7.20 4.80 4.98
N ALA A 44 8.21 5.64 4.77
CA ALA A 44 9.19 5.45 3.70
C ALA A 44 10.61 5.57 4.25
N ARG A 45 11.48 4.67 3.80
CA ARG A 45 12.91 4.75 4.04
C ARG A 45 13.58 5.43 2.86
N ILE A 46 14.23 6.56 3.12
CA ILE A 46 15.02 7.30 2.14
C ILE A 46 16.49 7.04 2.44
N TYR A 47 17.20 6.47 1.49
CA TYR A 47 18.65 6.25 1.55
C TYR A 47 19.38 7.50 1.08
N PHE A 48 20.58 7.73 1.58
CA PHE A 48 21.51 8.69 1.03
C PHE A 48 22.91 8.08 1.06
N GLU A 49 23.68 8.37 0.02
CA GLU A 49 25.04 7.87 -0.14
C GLU A 49 26.00 9.05 0.00
N ASN A 50 26.98 8.91 0.89
CA ASN A 50 28.15 9.76 0.94
C ASN A 50 29.37 8.93 0.51
N LYS A 51 30.49 9.58 0.17
CA LYS A 51 31.72 8.96 -0.35
C LYS A 51 32.21 7.76 0.47
N SER A 52 31.92 7.73 1.77
CA SER A 52 32.42 6.72 2.70
C SER A 52 31.34 5.86 3.35
N PHE A 53 30.05 6.15 3.16
CA PHE A 53 28.97 5.44 3.86
C PHE A 53 27.60 5.60 3.17
N THR A 54 26.81 4.52 3.20
CA THR A 54 25.38 4.54 2.86
C THR A 54 24.55 4.62 4.14
N SER A 55 23.75 5.67 4.27
CA SER A 55 22.86 5.87 5.41
C SER A 55 21.40 5.94 4.97
N SER A 56 20.47 5.91 5.92
CA SER A 56 19.04 6.04 5.62
C SER A 56 18.26 6.69 6.75
N THR A 57 17.12 7.30 6.41
CA THR A 57 16.15 7.82 7.37
C THR A 57 14.76 7.29 7.03
N VAL A 58 14.02 6.87 8.05
CA VAL A 58 12.61 6.49 7.92
C VAL A 58 11.74 7.69 8.26
N PHE A 59 10.86 8.07 7.34
CA PHE A 59 9.90 9.16 7.51
C PHE A 59 8.52 8.58 7.76
N LYS A 60 7.81 9.15 8.74
CA LYS A 60 6.35 9.05 8.80
C LYS A 60 5.79 10.00 7.75
N LEU A 61 5.03 9.46 6.80
CA LEU A 61 4.42 10.20 5.70
C LEU A 61 2.95 10.41 6.00
N LEU A 62 2.49 11.62 5.72
CA LEU A 62 1.07 11.94 5.60
C LEU A 62 0.68 11.81 4.12
N SER A 63 -0.62 11.74 3.85
CA SER A 63 -1.18 11.74 2.49
C SER A 63 -0.78 12.98 1.69
N SER A 64 -0.55 14.10 2.36
CA SER A 64 -0.11 15.38 1.80
C SER A 64 1.40 15.55 1.69
N THR A 65 2.21 14.63 2.22
CA THR A 65 3.68 14.79 2.24
C THR A 65 4.24 14.71 0.82
N THR A 66 4.86 15.81 0.39
CA THR A 66 5.49 15.95 -0.92
C THR A 66 6.94 15.47 -0.93
N VAL A 67 7.49 15.28 -2.13
CA VAL A 67 8.92 15.02 -2.33
C VAL A 67 9.76 16.19 -1.82
N LEU A 68 9.30 17.42 -2.02
CA LEU A 68 9.99 18.62 -1.52
C LEU A 68 10.13 18.60 0.00
N ASP A 69 9.07 18.24 0.74
CA ASP A 69 9.09 18.19 2.21
C ASP A 69 10.14 17.20 2.72
N VAL A 70 10.22 16.05 2.07
CA VAL A 70 11.20 15.01 2.41
C VAL A 70 12.61 15.43 2.00
N ARG A 71 12.79 16.09 0.84
CA ARG A 71 14.08 16.67 0.44
C ARG A 71 14.58 17.68 1.45
N LYS A 72 13.74 18.64 1.86
CA LYS A 72 14.09 19.66 2.87
C LYS A 72 14.47 19.00 4.19
N SER A 73 13.66 18.05 4.66
CA SER A 73 13.92 17.34 5.92
C SER A 73 15.23 16.54 5.87
N MET A 74 15.51 15.87 4.75
CA MET A 74 16.78 15.19 4.55
C MET A 74 17.96 16.18 4.49
N ALA A 75 17.84 17.26 3.71
CA ALA A 75 18.87 18.28 3.57
C ALA A 75 19.27 18.88 4.92
N THR A 76 18.30 19.21 5.77
CA THR A 76 18.54 19.66 7.15
C THR A 76 19.28 18.59 7.95
N LYS A 77 18.86 17.32 7.85
CA LYS A 77 19.44 16.22 8.63
C LYS A 77 20.89 15.94 8.27
N ILE A 78 21.24 16.01 6.99
CA ILE A 78 22.60 15.74 6.51
C ILE A 78 23.41 17.02 6.24
N LYS A 79 22.89 18.18 6.68
CA LYS A 79 23.52 19.50 6.59
C LYS A 79 23.97 19.87 5.17
N ILE A 80 23.10 19.62 4.18
CA ILE A 80 23.32 20.12 2.81
C ILE A 80 23.24 21.66 2.82
N PRO A 81 24.24 22.36 2.26
CA PRO A 81 24.16 23.82 2.10
C PRO A 81 22.97 24.23 1.24
N LEU A 82 22.35 25.38 1.57
CA LEU A 82 21.19 25.88 0.82
C LEU A 82 21.51 26.11 -0.67
N ALA A 83 22.74 26.54 -0.97
CA ALA A 83 23.23 26.72 -2.34
C ALA A 83 23.22 25.41 -3.15
N ASP A 84 23.46 24.28 -2.48
CA ASP A 84 23.52 22.97 -3.11
C ASP A 84 22.19 22.24 -3.09
N PHE A 85 21.18 22.72 -2.36
CA PHE A 85 19.90 22.03 -2.17
C PHE A 85 19.24 21.61 -3.49
N ASN A 86 19.29 22.49 -4.49
CA ASN A 86 18.70 22.26 -5.82
C ASN A 86 19.44 21.19 -6.62
N ASN A 87 20.68 20.88 -6.25
CA ASN A 87 21.47 19.81 -6.85
C ASN A 87 21.07 18.43 -6.32
N TYR A 88 20.16 18.31 -5.34
CA TYR A 88 19.74 17.02 -4.81
C TYR A 88 18.32 16.67 -5.22
N ALA A 89 18.05 15.42 -5.58
CA ALA A 89 16.73 14.92 -5.92
C ALA A 89 16.46 13.56 -5.27
N ILE A 90 15.18 13.22 -5.05
CA ILE A 90 14.79 11.86 -4.64
C ILE A 90 14.58 11.02 -5.91
N VAL A 91 15.26 9.90 -5.96
CA VAL A 91 15.21 8.93 -7.06
C VAL A 91 14.62 7.63 -6.54
N VAL A 92 13.67 7.07 -7.27
CA VAL A 92 13.16 5.71 -7.03
C VAL A 92 13.92 4.74 -7.90
N VAL A 93 14.51 3.72 -7.28
CA VAL A 93 15.28 2.67 -7.95
C VAL A 93 14.47 1.38 -7.97
N PHE A 94 14.10 0.93 -9.16
CA PHE A 94 13.38 -0.32 -9.41
C PHE A 94 14.38 -1.44 -9.72
N PRO A 95 14.36 -2.53 -8.94
CA PRO A 95 15.08 -3.73 -9.32
C PRO A 95 14.37 -4.36 -10.53
N THR A 96 15.07 -4.54 -11.64
CA THR A 96 14.53 -5.29 -12.79
C THR A 96 14.93 -6.76 -12.70
N ASP A 97 14.15 -7.61 -13.37
CA ASP A 97 14.37 -9.07 -13.39
C ASP A 97 15.58 -9.49 -14.25
N ASN A 98 16.14 -8.57 -15.03
CA ASN A 98 17.32 -8.83 -15.83
C ASN A 98 18.59 -8.55 -15.01
N ALA A 99 19.37 -9.60 -14.82
CA ALA A 99 20.63 -9.66 -14.08
C ALA A 99 21.51 -8.40 -14.23
N GLY A 100 21.32 -7.41 -13.36
CA GLY A 100 22.17 -6.23 -13.23
C GLY A 100 21.58 -4.90 -13.73
N SER A 101 20.40 -4.86 -14.36
CA SER A 101 19.80 -3.59 -14.79
C SER A 101 18.93 -2.99 -13.67
N LEU A 102 19.24 -1.76 -13.28
CA LEU A 102 18.42 -0.96 -12.36
C LEU A 102 17.79 0.15 -13.18
N SER A 103 16.45 0.19 -13.23
CA SER A 103 15.77 1.37 -13.76
C SER A 103 15.54 2.36 -12.61
N ALA A 104 15.80 3.64 -12.89
CA ALA A 104 15.69 4.69 -11.89
C ALA A 104 14.83 5.83 -12.44
N ARG A 105 13.99 6.42 -11.58
CA ARG A 105 13.16 7.57 -11.91
C ARG A 105 13.36 8.67 -10.88
N THR A 106 13.77 9.85 -11.33
CA THR A 106 13.78 11.06 -10.52
C THR A 106 12.35 11.51 -10.25
N LEU A 107 12.03 11.77 -8.98
CA LEU A 107 10.73 12.28 -8.56
C LEU A 107 10.71 13.81 -8.61
N ARG A 108 9.58 14.38 -9.01
CA ARG A 108 9.36 15.83 -8.98
C ARG A 108 8.91 16.27 -7.60
N ASP A 109 9.18 17.53 -7.27
CA ASP A 109 8.98 18.10 -5.93
C ASP A 109 7.51 18.08 -5.48
N GLU A 110 6.60 18.26 -6.41
CA GLU A 110 5.15 18.25 -6.23
C GLU A 110 4.56 16.84 -6.08
N GLU A 111 5.33 15.77 -6.35
CA GLU A 111 4.81 14.41 -6.22
C GLU A 111 4.60 14.03 -4.75
N LEU A 112 3.50 13.31 -4.47
CA LEU A 112 3.21 12.78 -3.14
C LEU A 112 3.95 11.45 -2.95
N ILE A 113 4.73 11.35 -1.87
CA ILE A 113 5.53 10.14 -1.63
C ILE A 113 4.66 8.95 -1.22
N LEU A 114 3.66 9.18 -0.36
CA LEU A 114 2.86 8.07 0.19
C LEU A 114 2.15 7.25 -0.91
N PRO A 115 1.44 7.86 -1.88
CA PRO A 115 0.85 7.11 -2.99
C PRO A 115 1.86 6.33 -3.83
N LEU A 116 3.07 6.86 -4.00
CA LEU A 116 4.16 6.17 -4.72
C LEU A 116 4.58 4.92 -3.96
N VAL A 117 4.87 5.04 -2.66
CA VAL A 117 5.25 3.91 -1.79
C VAL A 117 4.19 2.81 -1.84
N GLU A 118 2.92 3.18 -1.72
CA GLU A 118 1.81 2.23 -1.72
C GLU A 118 1.62 1.55 -3.08
N ARG A 119 1.75 2.29 -4.18
CA ARG A 119 1.67 1.71 -5.53
C ARG A 119 2.77 0.68 -5.73
N LEU A 120 3.97 0.97 -5.25
CA LEU A 120 5.14 0.10 -5.39
C LEU A 120 5.08 -1.13 -4.49
N ASN A 121 4.48 -0.99 -3.32
CA ASN A 121 4.19 -2.14 -2.46
C ASN A 121 3.09 -3.03 -3.06
N ARG A 122 2.08 -2.45 -3.72
CA ARG A 122 1.00 -3.20 -4.41
C ARG A 122 1.42 -3.86 -5.72
N ALA A 123 2.28 -3.22 -6.50
CA ALA A 123 2.81 -3.76 -7.75
C ALA A 123 3.78 -4.95 -7.53
N ARG A 124 4.10 -5.27 -6.27
CA ARG A 124 4.84 -6.47 -5.92
C ARG A 124 3.92 -7.68 -6.14
N PRO A 125 4.33 -8.71 -6.92
CA PRO A 125 3.52 -9.91 -7.06
C PRO A 125 3.30 -10.53 -5.67
N ALA A 126 2.02 -10.80 -5.37
CA ALA A 126 1.53 -11.32 -4.09
C ALA A 126 1.97 -12.77 -3.81
N SER A 127 3.04 -13.28 -4.42
CA SER A 127 3.52 -14.66 -4.21
C SER A 127 4.21 -14.88 -2.84
N ALA A 128 3.92 -14.04 -1.84
CA ALA A 128 4.53 -14.07 -0.51
C ALA A 128 3.56 -13.73 0.63
N ALA A 129 2.28 -13.51 0.34
CA ALA A 129 1.23 -13.39 1.35
C ALA A 129 0.08 -14.29 0.89
N GLU A 130 -0.56 -15.00 1.83
CA GLU A 130 -1.69 -15.91 1.59
C GLU A 130 -1.31 -17.31 1.07
N ALA A 131 -0.64 -18.10 1.91
CA ALA A 131 -0.75 -19.57 1.88
C ALA A 131 -0.42 -20.13 3.27
N ASP A 132 -1.23 -19.77 4.28
CA ASP A 132 -1.20 -20.46 5.56
C ASP A 132 -2.61 -20.52 6.14
N ASP A 133 -3.42 -21.42 5.58
CA ASP A 133 -4.60 -21.99 6.24
C ASP A 133 -4.82 -23.42 5.71
N THR A 134 -3.76 -24.23 5.75
CA THR A 134 -3.90 -25.68 5.56
C THR A 134 -2.98 -26.39 6.54
N ILE A 135 -3.63 -26.97 7.55
CA ILE A 135 -3.08 -27.87 8.56
C ILE A 135 -2.19 -28.91 7.86
N GLY A 136 -0.88 -28.87 8.12
CA GLY A 136 0.04 -29.89 7.58
C GLY A 136 1.51 -29.49 7.64
N THR A 137 2.20 -30.04 8.63
CA THR A 137 3.66 -30.12 8.79
C THR A 137 4.49 -30.08 7.50
N VAL A 138 5.03 -28.91 7.10
CA VAL A 138 6.40 -28.79 6.56
C VAL A 138 6.89 -27.38 6.81
N ARG A 139 7.94 -27.23 7.64
CA ARG A 139 8.66 -25.95 7.81
C ARG A 139 9.36 -25.60 6.50
N THR A 140 8.62 -25.00 5.56
CA THR A 140 9.21 -24.43 4.35
C THR A 140 10.04 -23.22 4.78
N LYS A 141 11.35 -23.26 4.49
CA LYS A 141 12.24 -22.13 4.75
C LYS A 141 11.64 -20.90 4.06
N PRO A 142 11.63 -19.71 4.70
CA PRO A 142 11.20 -18.48 4.05
C PRO A 142 11.93 -18.38 2.72
N LYS A 143 11.17 -18.45 1.61
CA LYS A 143 11.73 -18.32 0.26
C LYS A 143 12.52 -17.01 0.27
N HIS A 144 13.84 -17.13 0.07
CA HIS A 144 14.75 -15.99 0.01
C HIS A 144 14.10 -14.89 -0.82
N ARG A 145 14.01 -13.66 -0.29
CA ARG A 145 13.40 -12.52 -0.99
C ARG A 145 13.98 -12.47 -2.40
N SER A 146 13.22 -12.93 -3.38
CA SER A 146 13.74 -13.17 -4.73
C SER A 146 14.03 -11.86 -5.45
N ARG A 147 13.44 -10.76 -4.97
CA ARG A 147 13.59 -9.43 -5.53
C ARG A 147 14.06 -8.46 -4.45
N PRO A 148 15.12 -7.67 -4.70
CA PRO A 148 15.49 -6.55 -3.85
C PRO A 148 14.30 -5.60 -3.67
N PRO A 149 14.15 -4.92 -2.52
CA PRO A 149 13.10 -3.94 -2.35
C PRO A 149 13.37 -2.73 -3.26
N VAL A 150 12.30 -2.10 -3.78
CA VAL A 150 12.37 -0.76 -4.39
C VAL A 150 12.92 0.22 -3.35
N LYS A 151 13.86 1.07 -3.75
CA LYS A 151 14.55 2.01 -2.85
C LYS A 151 14.30 3.45 -3.27
N PHE A 152 14.03 4.31 -2.31
CA PHE A 152 14.04 5.76 -2.49
C PHE A 152 15.40 6.28 -2.04
N VAL A 153 16.08 7.04 -2.90
CA VAL A 153 17.45 7.50 -2.65
C VAL A 153 17.54 8.99 -2.91
N LEU A 154 18.08 9.75 -1.96
CA LEU A 154 18.50 11.13 -2.20
C LEU A 154 19.85 11.09 -2.93
N LYS A 155 19.90 11.64 -4.15
CA LYS A 155 21.11 11.72 -4.97
C LYS A 155 21.38 13.14 -5.42
N VAL A 156 22.65 13.43 -5.70
CA VAL A 156 23.02 14.61 -6.48
C VAL A 156 22.49 14.41 -7.90
N GLY A 157 21.65 15.31 -8.38
CA GLY A 157 21.17 15.38 -9.75
C GLY A 157 22.35 15.51 -10.69
N SER A 158 22.48 14.55 -11.60
CA SER A 158 23.38 14.66 -12.73
C SER A 158 22.82 15.76 -13.64
N GLY A 159 23.38 16.97 -13.54
CA GLY A 159 23.22 18.01 -14.56
C GLY A 159 23.98 17.63 -15.82
#